data_AF-A0AAW9RI18-F1
#
_entry.id   AF-A0AAW9RI18-F1
#
_cell.length_a   1.000
_cell.length_b   1.000
_cell.length_c   1.000
_cell.angle_alpha   90.00
_cell.angle_beta   90.00
_cell.angle_gamma   90.00
#
_symmetry.space_group_name_H-M   'P 1'
#
loop_
_entity.id
_entity.type
_entity.pdbx_description
1 polymer ?
#
loop_
_entity_poly.entity_id
_entity_poly.type
_entity_poly.pdbx_seq_one_letter_code
_entity_poly.pdbx_strand_id
1 'polypeptide(L)'
;MSAEALKLCIPEPGQAWTEPQLAAIAPCLEKKSAEERIEWALDYLPERAVLTSSFGAQSAVMLHLITRFRPSIPVVLIDTGYLFDETYRFIDELETRLDLNLHIYRPQFSPAWQEIRYGRLWEQGAEGIRRYNQMNKVEPMERALEELDVGTWFSGLRRSQSDTRRRLNVLQRQGQAVKVYPIIDWGNRDIHHYLKQHDLPYHPLWDEGYVSIGDHHSSRPLTDGLTEQETRFFGLLRECGLHEPERFTSSASAAGAG
;
A
#
# COMPACT_ATOMS: atom_id res chain seq x y z
N MET A 1 -1.08 31.09 5.55
CA MET A 1 -1.89 30.39 6.56
C MET A 1 -1.72 31.10 7.90
N SER A 2 -2.75 31.20 8.75
CA SER A 2 -2.60 31.85 10.07
C SER A 2 -1.69 31.02 11.00
N ALA A 3 -1.04 31.67 11.95
CA ALA A 3 -0.18 31.01 12.95
C ALA A 3 -0.92 29.96 13.80
N GLU A 4 -2.25 30.07 13.94
CA GLU A 4 -3.11 29.06 14.60
C GLU A 4 -3.30 27.79 13.77
N ALA A 5 -3.36 27.89 12.44
CA ALA A 5 -3.50 26.71 11.58
C ALA A 5 -2.22 25.85 11.55
N LEU A 6 -1.05 26.46 11.77
CA LEU A 6 0.23 25.75 11.88
C LEU A 6 0.38 25.02 13.22
N LYS A 7 -0.23 25.52 14.30
CA LYS A 7 -0.23 24.85 15.63
C LYS A 7 -1.02 23.54 15.63
N LEU A 8 -2.07 23.42 14.81
CA LEU A 8 -2.90 22.21 14.70
C LEU A 8 -2.16 21.01 14.10
N CYS A 9 -1.05 21.24 13.41
CA CYS A 9 -0.29 20.20 12.73
C CYS A 9 0.80 19.62 13.63
N ILE A 10 1.17 20.28 14.72
CA ILE A 10 2.27 19.84 15.56
C ILE A 10 1.66 19.03 16.71
N PRO A 11 1.93 17.71 16.79
CA PRO A 11 1.47 16.91 17.91
C PRO A 11 2.18 17.31 19.20
N GLU A 12 1.50 17.13 20.32
CA GLU A 12 2.09 17.37 21.64
C GLU A 12 3.16 16.31 21.97
N PRO A 13 4.21 16.65 22.75
CA PRO A 13 5.19 15.66 23.19
C PRO A 13 4.54 14.47 23.90
N GLY A 14 4.87 13.25 23.49
CA GLY A 14 4.30 12.02 24.06
C GLY A 14 2.84 11.76 23.67
N GLN A 15 2.33 12.46 22.65
CA GLN A 15 0.99 12.25 22.13
C GLN A 15 0.76 10.80 21.70
N ALA A 16 -0.39 10.25 22.10
CA ALA A 16 -0.86 8.98 21.57
C ALA A 16 -1.32 9.10 20.11
N TRP A 17 -1.25 8.00 19.37
CA TRP A 17 -1.67 7.94 17.97
C TRP A 17 -2.98 7.15 17.84
N THR A 18 -4.02 7.63 18.52
CA THR A 18 -5.37 7.05 18.42
C THR A 18 -6.12 7.60 17.20
N GLU A 19 -7.17 6.89 16.75
CA GLU A 19 -7.98 7.35 15.61
C GLU A 19 -8.54 8.77 15.79
N PRO A 20 -9.09 9.18 16.96
CA PRO A 20 -9.54 10.56 17.14
C PRO A 20 -8.42 11.61 17.00
N GLN A 21 -7.21 11.30 17.46
CA GLN A 21 -6.05 12.21 17.35
C GLN A 21 -5.58 12.34 15.90
N LEU A 22 -5.49 11.21 15.19
CA LEU A 22 -5.18 11.23 13.74
C LEU A 22 -6.24 12.01 12.96
N ALA A 23 -7.52 11.84 13.30
CA ALA A 23 -8.62 12.56 12.67
C ALA A 23 -8.58 14.08 12.94
N ALA A 24 -8.09 14.50 14.11
CA ALA A 24 -7.91 15.92 14.43
C ALA A 24 -6.77 16.58 13.62
N ILE A 25 -5.70 15.82 13.33
CA ILE A 25 -4.54 16.30 12.56
C ILE A 25 -4.79 16.27 11.05
N ALA A 26 -5.57 15.28 10.56
CA ALA A 26 -5.78 15.04 9.14
C ALA A 26 -6.16 16.32 8.35
N PRO A 27 -7.11 17.18 8.78
CA PRO A 27 -7.46 18.40 8.05
C PRO A 27 -6.31 19.39 7.84
N CYS A 28 -5.31 19.40 8.72
CA CYS A 28 -4.09 20.16 8.44
C CYS A 28 -3.30 19.50 7.30
N LEU A 29 -3.05 18.20 7.40
CA LEU A 29 -2.22 17.48 6.42
C LEU A 29 -2.87 17.43 5.03
N GLU A 30 -4.20 17.48 4.93
CA GLU A 30 -4.91 17.63 3.65
C GLU A 30 -4.47 18.89 2.88
N LYS A 31 -4.01 19.95 3.57
CA LYS A 31 -3.56 21.21 2.94
C LYS A 31 -2.08 21.22 2.56
N LYS A 32 -1.34 20.16 2.93
CA LYS A 32 0.09 20.02 2.68
C LYS A 32 0.38 19.28 1.38
N SER A 33 1.54 19.53 0.78
CA SER A 33 2.05 18.75 -0.34
C SER A 33 2.40 17.31 0.08
N ALA A 34 2.66 16.43 -0.89
CA ALA A 34 3.07 15.07 -0.60
C ALA A 34 4.41 15.03 0.16
N GLU A 35 5.35 15.88 -0.24
CA GLU A 35 6.64 16.10 0.41
C GLU A 35 6.46 16.56 1.86
N GLU A 36 5.66 17.61 2.08
CA GLU A 36 5.42 18.13 3.43
C GLU A 36 4.71 17.11 4.34
N ARG A 37 3.87 16.22 3.78
CA ARG A 37 3.25 15.10 4.52
C ARG A 37 4.29 14.04 4.91
N ILE A 38 5.26 13.76 4.04
CA ILE A 38 6.36 12.82 4.31
C ILE A 38 7.27 13.37 5.40
N GLU A 39 7.75 14.61 5.25
CA GLU A 39 8.59 15.28 6.24
C GLU A 39 7.90 15.27 7.61
N TRP A 40 6.64 15.71 7.65
CA TRP A 40 5.84 15.69 8.87
C TRP A 40 5.75 14.29 9.49
N ALA A 41 5.47 13.27 8.68
CA ALA A 41 5.35 11.91 9.19
C ALA A 41 6.69 11.39 9.74
N LEU A 42 7.82 11.69 9.09
CA LEU A 42 9.15 11.29 9.55
C LEU A 42 9.59 12.02 10.82
N ASP A 43 9.16 13.27 11.01
CA ASP A 43 9.51 14.09 12.18
C ASP A 43 8.70 13.73 13.43
N TYR A 44 7.44 13.34 13.24
CA TYR A 44 6.49 13.28 14.35
C TYR A 44 5.93 11.90 14.65
N LEU A 45 5.73 11.03 13.65
CA LEU A 45 5.15 9.72 13.90
C LEU A 45 6.16 8.78 14.56
N PRO A 46 5.71 7.64 15.13
CA PRO A 46 6.60 6.67 15.72
C PRO A 46 7.68 6.21 14.72
N GLU A 47 8.86 5.87 15.25
CA GLU A 47 10.00 5.43 14.44
C GLU A 47 9.70 4.13 13.67
N ARG A 48 10.72 3.61 12.96
CA ARG A 48 10.62 2.41 12.11
C ARG A 48 9.59 2.59 11.01
N ALA A 49 9.77 3.69 10.28
CA ALA A 49 9.02 3.98 9.07
C ALA A 49 9.33 2.97 7.96
N VAL A 50 8.30 2.45 7.30
CA VAL A 50 8.40 1.58 6.12
C VAL A 50 7.53 2.12 4.99
N LEU A 51 7.89 1.80 3.75
CA LEU A 51 7.00 1.95 2.59
C LEU A 51 6.56 0.55 2.14
N THR A 52 5.27 0.34 1.90
CA THR A 52 4.83 -0.86 1.14
C THR A 52 4.56 -0.52 -0.31
N SER A 53 5.03 -1.36 -1.23
CA SER A 53 4.75 -1.23 -2.65
C SER A 53 4.36 -2.58 -3.26
N SER A 54 3.33 -2.57 -4.10
CA SER A 54 2.98 -3.73 -4.94
C SER A 54 3.71 -3.71 -6.28
N PHE A 55 4.58 -2.71 -6.51
CA PHE A 55 5.26 -2.48 -7.79
C PHE A 55 4.31 -2.39 -8.98
N GLY A 56 3.09 -1.89 -8.75
CA GLY A 56 2.08 -1.73 -9.81
C GLY A 56 2.40 -0.59 -10.78
N ALA A 57 1.46 -0.36 -11.71
CA ALA A 57 1.53 0.58 -12.83
C ALA A 57 2.31 1.89 -12.61
N GLN A 58 2.12 2.52 -11.45
CA GLN A 58 2.60 3.87 -11.13
C GLN A 58 3.41 3.90 -9.83
N SER A 59 3.87 2.74 -9.35
CA SER A 59 4.56 2.58 -8.07
C SER A 59 5.88 3.35 -7.97
N ALA A 60 6.55 3.59 -9.10
CA ALA A 60 7.81 4.33 -9.17
C ALA A 60 7.72 5.73 -8.52
N VAL A 61 6.54 6.39 -8.57
CA VAL A 61 6.33 7.70 -7.94
C VAL A 61 6.57 7.64 -6.44
N MET A 62 5.86 6.77 -5.71
CA MET A 62 5.95 6.74 -4.25
C MET A 62 7.31 6.21 -3.79
N LEU A 63 7.87 5.24 -4.52
CA LEU A 63 9.22 4.70 -4.28
C LEU A 63 10.29 5.78 -4.39
N HIS A 64 10.31 6.53 -5.50
CA HIS A 64 11.25 7.62 -5.71
C HIS A 64 10.98 8.79 -4.75
N LEU A 65 9.71 9.13 -4.49
CA LEU A 65 9.36 10.23 -3.61
C LEU A 65 9.88 9.99 -2.19
N ILE A 66 9.62 8.82 -1.59
CA ILE A 66 10.01 8.57 -0.19
C ILE A 66 11.53 8.44 -0.03
N THR A 67 12.22 7.84 -1.00
CA THR A 67 13.68 7.59 -0.92
C THR A 67 14.48 8.88 -1.00
N ARG A 68 13.93 9.96 -1.58
CA ARG A 68 14.53 11.30 -1.51
C ARG A 68 14.53 11.91 -0.11
N PHE A 69 13.61 11.51 0.77
CA PHE A 69 13.57 11.97 2.17
C PHE A 69 14.26 10.99 3.12
N ARG A 70 14.15 9.69 2.84
CA ARG A 70 14.76 8.62 3.64
C ARG A 70 15.30 7.52 2.71
N PRO A 71 16.54 7.64 2.20
CA PRO A 71 17.10 6.72 1.20
C PRO A 71 17.06 5.25 1.63
N SER A 72 17.40 4.97 2.89
CA SER A 72 17.46 3.60 3.42
C SER A 72 16.13 3.11 4.03
N ILE A 73 15.00 3.74 3.70
CA ILE A 73 13.69 3.30 4.21
C ILE A 73 13.41 1.86 3.76
N PRO A 74 13.04 0.93 4.66
CA PRO A 74 12.61 -0.40 4.26
C PRO A 74 11.41 -0.31 3.30
N VAL A 75 11.57 -0.91 2.11
CA VAL A 75 10.49 -1.09 1.13
C VAL A 75 9.99 -2.52 1.23
N VAL A 76 8.78 -2.71 1.73
CA VAL A 76 8.15 -4.02 1.86
C VAL A 76 7.40 -4.36 0.58
N LEU A 77 7.80 -5.48 -0.03
CA LEU A 77 7.11 -6.14 -1.14
C LEU A 77 6.52 -7.46 -0.64
N ILE A 78 5.24 -7.69 -0.95
CA ILE A 78 4.63 -9.01 -0.80
C ILE A 78 4.70 -9.74 -2.14
N ASP A 79 5.59 -10.71 -2.23
CA ASP A 79 5.74 -11.59 -3.37
C ASP A 79 4.83 -12.82 -3.19
N THR A 80 3.69 -12.81 -3.87
CA THR A 80 2.70 -13.90 -3.83
C THR A 80 3.18 -15.17 -4.54
N GLY A 81 4.25 -15.07 -5.35
CA GLY A 81 4.65 -16.09 -6.31
C GLY A 81 3.79 -16.12 -7.58
N TYR A 82 2.82 -15.22 -7.73
CA TYR A 82 1.91 -15.14 -8.88
C TYR A 82 1.92 -13.77 -9.57
N LEU A 83 2.92 -12.91 -9.31
CA LEU A 83 3.10 -11.65 -10.04
C LEU A 83 3.43 -11.92 -11.52
N PHE A 84 3.29 -10.92 -12.37
CA PHE A 84 3.72 -11.01 -13.76
C PHE A 84 5.25 -11.03 -13.86
N ASP A 85 5.77 -11.68 -14.90
CA ASP A 85 7.20 -11.65 -15.22
C ASP A 85 7.70 -10.20 -15.42
N GLU A 86 6.89 -9.36 -16.04
CA GLU A 86 7.13 -7.92 -16.19
C GLU A 86 7.24 -7.21 -14.84
N THR A 87 6.45 -7.63 -13.84
CA THR A 87 6.50 -7.06 -12.50
C THR A 87 7.81 -7.39 -11.79
N TYR A 88 8.31 -8.62 -11.91
CA TYR A 88 9.62 -8.97 -11.34
C TYR A 88 10.75 -8.18 -12.01
N ARG A 89 10.75 -8.08 -13.34
CA ARG A 89 11.76 -7.26 -14.05
C ARG A 89 11.69 -5.78 -13.65
N PHE A 90 10.48 -5.27 -13.42
CA PHE A 90 10.27 -3.89 -12.97
C PHE A 90 10.70 -3.67 -11.51
N ILE A 91 10.55 -4.68 -10.64
CA ILE A 91 11.10 -4.67 -9.29
C ILE A 91 12.62 -4.53 -9.35
N ASP A 92 13.30 -5.41 -10.09
CA ASP A 92 14.77 -5.40 -10.22
C ASP A 92 15.30 -4.08 -10.80
N GLU A 93 14.59 -3.55 -11.81
CA GLU A 93 14.91 -2.24 -12.41
C GLU A 93 14.83 -1.12 -11.36
N LEU A 94 13.71 -1.03 -10.63
CA LEU A 94 13.51 0.03 -9.64
C LEU A 94 14.38 -0.13 -8.40
N GLU A 95 14.64 -1.36 -7.96
CA GLU A 95 15.57 -1.65 -6.86
C GLU A 95 16.96 -1.10 -7.19
N THR A 96 17.47 -1.41 -8.37
CA THR A 96 18.77 -0.92 -8.84
C THR A 96 18.76 0.58 -9.07
N ARG A 97 17.73 1.11 -9.74
CA ARG A 97 17.64 2.52 -10.15
C ARG A 97 17.51 3.46 -8.95
N LEU A 98 16.79 3.04 -7.91
CA LEU A 98 16.46 3.88 -6.75
C LEU A 98 17.25 3.49 -5.48
N ASP A 99 18.15 2.51 -5.57
CA ASP A 99 18.93 1.95 -4.45
C ASP A 99 18.02 1.54 -3.27
N LEU A 100 16.99 0.75 -3.58
CA LEU A 100 15.95 0.41 -2.61
C LEU A 100 16.47 -0.58 -1.55
N ASN A 101 16.20 -0.29 -0.28
CA ASN A 101 16.30 -1.28 0.79
C ASN A 101 15.08 -2.23 0.74
N LEU A 102 15.08 -3.18 -0.20
CA LEU A 102 13.95 -4.05 -0.49
C LEU A 102 13.86 -5.22 0.50
N HIS A 103 12.70 -5.36 1.15
CA HIS A 103 12.35 -6.48 2.01
C HIS A 103 11.22 -7.28 1.38
N ILE A 104 11.53 -8.48 0.90
CA ILE A 104 10.58 -9.34 0.20
C ILE A 104 10.00 -10.37 1.17
N TYR A 105 8.69 -10.30 1.38
CA TYR A 105 7.93 -11.27 2.17
C TYR A 105 7.10 -12.16 1.26
N ARG A 106 7.17 -13.47 1.53
CA ARG A 106 6.49 -14.51 0.77
C ARG A 106 5.51 -15.29 1.64
N PRO A 107 4.46 -15.90 1.05
CA PRO A 107 3.63 -16.87 1.73
C PRO A 107 4.48 -18.03 2.28
N GLN A 108 4.03 -18.63 3.39
CA GLN A 108 4.72 -19.78 4.01
C GLN A 108 4.83 -21.00 3.07
N PHE A 109 3.92 -21.11 2.10
CA PHE A 109 3.89 -22.18 1.12
C PHE A 109 4.07 -21.64 -0.30
N SER A 110 4.86 -22.33 -1.11
CA SER A 110 5.06 -21.96 -2.52
C SER A 110 3.76 -22.10 -3.34
N PRO A 111 3.65 -21.42 -4.49
CA PRO A 111 2.54 -21.60 -5.44
C PRO A 111 2.21 -23.07 -5.72
N ALA A 112 3.22 -23.87 -6.07
CA ALA A 112 3.04 -25.30 -6.36
C ALA A 112 2.45 -26.08 -5.17
N TRP A 113 2.91 -25.80 -3.94
CA TRP A 113 2.38 -26.45 -2.75
C TRP A 113 0.91 -26.06 -2.51
N GLN A 114 0.58 -24.78 -2.67
CA GLN A 114 -0.78 -24.29 -2.51
C GLN A 114 -1.72 -24.93 -3.53
N GLU A 115 -1.33 -24.97 -4.80
CA GLU A 115 -2.15 -25.55 -5.88
C GLU A 115 -2.38 -27.06 -5.69
N ILE A 116 -1.35 -27.81 -5.29
CA ILE A 116 -1.50 -29.25 -5.02
C ILE A 116 -2.43 -29.52 -3.84
N ARG A 117 -2.38 -28.70 -2.79
CA ARG A 117 -3.16 -28.91 -1.56
C ARG A 117 -4.58 -28.38 -1.63
N TYR A 118 -4.76 -27.24 -2.28
CA TYR A 118 -5.99 -26.47 -2.21
C TYR A 118 -6.60 -26.21 -3.58
N GLY A 119 -5.95 -26.59 -4.67
CA GLY A 119 -6.32 -26.18 -6.02
C GLY A 119 -6.09 -24.69 -6.25
N ARG A 120 -6.59 -24.19 -7.38
CA ARG A 120 -6.55 -22.76 -7.73
C ARG A 120 -7.59 -22.01 -6.90
N LEU A 121 -7.19 -21.54 -5.71
CA LEU A 121 -8.09 -20.88 -4.76
C LEU A 121 -8.82 -19.66 -5.36
N TRP A 122 -8.21 -18.95 -6.30
CA TRP A 122 -8.82 -17.82 -7.00
C TRP A 122 -9.99 -18.20 -7.92
N GLU A 123 -10.17 -19.49 -8.22
CA GLU A 123 -11.29 -20.01 -9.02
C GLU A 123 -12.44 -20.54 -8.16
N GLN A 124 -12.29 -20.58 -6.83
CA GLN A 124 -13.23 -21.21 -5.89
C GLN A 124 -14.21 -20.20 -5.27
N GLY A 125 -14.57 -19.17 -6.02
CA GLY A 125 -15.47 -18.12 -5.58
C GLY A 125 -14.94 -17.29 -4.41
N ALA A 126 -15.85 -16.61 -3.70
CA ALA A 126 -15.48 -15.61 -2.69
C ALA A 126 -14.70 -16.20 -1.50
N GLU A 127 -15.02 -17.42 -1.07
CA GLU A 127 -14.30 -18.07 0.04
C GLU A 127 -12.88 -18.47 -0.36
N GLY A 128 -12.72 -19.01 -1.57
CA GLY A 128 -11.40 -19.29 -2.13
C GLY A 128 -10.54 -18.04 -2.25
N ILE A 129 -11.11 -16.94 -2.76
CA ILE A 129 -10.42 -15.64 -2.86
C ILE A 129 -10.03 -15.10 -1.48
N ARG A 130 -10.92 -15.19 -0.48
CA ARG A 130 -10.61 -14.79 0.91
C ARG A 130 -9.43 -15.58 1.46
N ARG A 131 -9.46 -16.91 1.29
CA ARG A 131 -8.38 -17.79 1.74
C ARG A 131 -7.06 -17.52 1.03
N TYR A 132 -7.10 -17.31 -0.30
CA TYR A 132 -5.94 -16.94 -1.10
C TYR A 132 -5.34 -15.62 -0.60
N ASN A 133 -6.16 -14.57 -0.44
CA ASN A 133 -5.70 -13.27 0.04
C ASN A 133 -5.13 -13.36 1.46
N GLN A 134 -5.74 -14.15 2.35
CA GLN A 134 -5.23 -14.34 3.70
C GLN A 134 -3.82 -14.94 3.67
N MET A 135 -3.64 -16.04 2.93
CA MET A 135 -2.39 -16.79 2.88
C MET A 135 -1.28 -16.05 2.13
N ASN A 136 -1.63 -15.37 1.04
CA ASN A 136 -0.62 -14.85 0.11
C ASN A 136 -0.34 -13.36 0.29
N LYS A 137 -1.21 -12.63 0.98
CA LYS A 137 -1.11 -11.17 1.08
C LYS A 137 -1.17 -10.71 2.53
N VAL A 138 -2.25 -11.06 3.24
CA VAL A 138 -2.50 -10.58 4.60
C VAL A 138 -1.47 -11.12 5.58
N GLU A 139 -1.31 -12.44 5.70
CA GLU A 139 -0.32 -13.02 6.62
C GLU A 139 1.10 -12.53 6.34
N PRO A 140 1.61 -12.51 5.08
CA PRO A 140 2.95 -12.00 4.84
C PRO A 140 3.13 -10.52 5.20
N MET A 141 2.09 -9.70 5.03
CA MET A 141 2.14 -8.29 5.43
C MET A 141 2.11 -8.13 6.96
N GLU A 142 1.22 -8.83 7.65
CA GLU A 142 1.15 -8.79 9.11
C GLU A 142 2.50 -9.19 9.72
N ARG A 143 3.07 -10.29 9.23
CA ARG A 143 4.40 -10.74 9.61
C ARG A 143 5.48 -9.71 9.30
N ALA A 144 5.43 -9.04 8.15
CA ALA A 144 6.37 -7.97 7.82
C ALA A 144 6.29 -6.78 8.79
N LEU A 145 5.08 -6.37 9.16
CA LEU A 145 4.86 -5.27 10.10
C LEU A 145 5.34 -5.62 11.51
N GLU A 146 5.17 -6.88 11.93
CA GLU A 146 5.65 -7.38 13.23
C GLU A 146 7.18 -7.55 13.26
N GLU A 147 7.77 -8.23 12.27
CA GLU A 147 9.21 -8.48 12.20
C GLU A 147 10.04 -7.18 12.09
N LEU A 148 9.49 -6.16 11.43
CA LEU A 148 10.13 -4.84 11.29
C LEU A 148 9.74 -3.86 12.41
N ASP A 149 8.88 -4.26 13.36
CA ASP A 149 8.39 -3.43 14.48
C ASP A 149 7.88 -2.05 14.01
N VAL A 150 6.97 -2.07 13.03
CA VAL A 150 6.60 -0.88 12.26
C VAL A 150 5.73 0.08 13.07
N GLY A 151 6.26 1.27 13.33
CA GLY A 151 5.52 2.39 13.92
C GLY A 151 4.82 3.29 12.89
N THR A 152 5.44 3.46 11.71
CA THR A 152 4.92 4.31 10.63
C THR A 152 4.91 3.57 9.29
N TRP A 153 3.78 3.59 8.60
CA TRP A 153 3.58 2.85 7.35
C TRP A 153 3.15 3.78 6.21
N PHE A 154 4.06 4.05 5.27
CA PHE A 154 3.74 4.77 4.04
C PHE A 154 3.15 3.85 2.97
N SER A 155 2.17 4.37 2.22
CA SER A 155 1.55 3.67 1.10
C SER A 155 1.18 4.63 -0.04
N GLY A 156 1.39 4.19 -1.28
CA GLY A 156 1.07 4.96 -2.49
C GLY A 156 -0.40 4.93 -2.91
N LEU A 157 -1.34 4.76 -1.98
CA LEU A 157 -2.77 4.72 -2.30
C LEU A 157 -3.29 6.11 -2.64
N ARG A 158 -4.26 6.15 -3.57
CA ARG A 158 -4.94 7.38 -3.99
C ARG A 158 -6.45 7.20 -3.99
N ARG A 159 -7.17 8.28 -3.67
CA ARG A 159 -8.65 8.36 -3.72
C ARG A 159 -9.20 8.09 -5.13
N SER A 160 -8.43 8.43 -6.16
CA SER A 160 -8.80 8.25 -7.57
C SER A 160 -8.85 6.78 -8.01
N GLN A 161 -8.25 5.86 -7.26
CA GLN A 161 -8.14 4.45 -7.67
C GLN A 161 -9.42 3.64 -7.40
N SER A 162 -10.26 4.02 -6.43
CA SER A 162 -11.51 3.32 -6.14
C SER A 162 -12.55 4.18 -5.43
N ASP A 163 -13.82 3.82 -5.59
CA ASP A 163 -14.92 4.50 -4.91
C ASP A 163 -14.86 4.34 -3.39
N THR A 164 -14.44 3.15 -2.93
CA THR A 164 -14.21 2.84 -1.51
C THR A 164 -13.13 3.73 -0.89
N ARG A 165 -12.14 4.17 -1.68
CA ARG A 165 -11.03 4.99 -1.20
C ARG A 165 -11.33 6.48 -1.18
N ARG A 166 -12.43 6.95 -1.79
CA ARG A 166 -12.77 8.38 -1.87
C ARG A 166 -12.82 9.09 -0.52
N ARG A 167 -13.09 8.37 0.57
CA ARG A 167 -13.20 8.90 1.94
C ARG A 167 -11.98 8.61 2.82
N LEU A 168 -10.91 8.01 2.27
CA LEU A 168 -9.68 7.79 3.04
C LEU A 168 -9.06 9.14 3.41
N ASN A 169 -8.70 9.29 4.69
CA ASN A 169 -7.93 10.43 5.20
C ASN A 169 -6.44 10.22 4.88
N VAL A 170 -5.64 11.30 4.93
CA VAL A 170 -4.16 11.21 4.81
C VAL A 170 -3.53 10.29 5.85
N LEU A 171 -4.13 10.19 7.05
CA LEU A 171 -3.68 9.32 8.13
C LEU A 171 -4.75 8.28 8.49
N GLN A 172 -4.31 7.07 8.82
CA GLN A 172 -5.17 6.00 9.31
C GLN A 172 -4.45 5.16 10.35
N ARG A 173 -5.16 4.71 11.39
CA ARG A 173 -4.62 3.74 12.33
C ARG A 173 -4.76 2.32 11.77
N GLN A 174 -3.69 1.53 11.79
CA GLN A 174 -3.73 0.13 11.36
C GLN A 174 -2.86 -0.75 12.27
N GLY A 175 -3.47 -1.68 13.02
CA GLY A 175 -2.74 -2.58 13.93
C GLY A 175 -2.02 -1.81 15.04
N GLN A 176 -0.69 -1.75 15.00
CA GLN A 176 0.15 -0.88 15.87
C GLN A 176 0.75 0.34 15.14
N ALA A 177 0.74 0.33 13.81
CA ALA A 177 1.30 1.39 12.97
C ALA A 177 0.32 2.54 12.71
N VAL A 178 0.88 3.71 12.42
CA VAL A 178 0.17 4.82 11.76
C VAL A 178 0.44 4.77 10.27
N LYS A 179 -0.62 4.60 9.49
CA LYS A 179 -0.53 4.57 8.04
C LYS A 179 -0.70 5.95 7.44
N VAL A 180 0.17 6.28 6.50
CA VAL A 180 0.27 7.58 5.85
C VAL A 180 0.11 7.41 4.35
N TYR A 181 -0.69 8.30 3.75
CA TYR A 181 -0.96 8.32 2.31
C TYR A 181 -0.51 9.67 1.71
N PRO A 182 0.78 9.86 1.40
CA PRO A 182 1.31 11.17 0.99
C PRO A 182 0.69 11.73 -0.28
N ILE A 183 0.39 10.84 -1.24
CA ILE A 183 -0.13 11.19 -2.57
C ILE A 183 -1.65 10.91 -2.70
N ILE A 184 -2.38 10.86 -1.57
CA ILE A 184 -3.78 10.40 -1.52
C ILE A 184 -4.74 11.16 -2.44
N ASP A 185 -4.43 12.43 -2.70
CA ASP A 185 -5.18 13.38 -3.51
C ASP A 185 -4.65 13.55 -4.94
N TRP A 186 -3.56 12.86 -5.30
CA TRP A 186 -3.01 12.94 -6.66
C TRP A 186 -3.91 12.24 -7.69
N GLY A 187 -4.09 12.89 -8.83
CA GLY A 187 -4.74 12.33 -10.02
C GLY A 187 -3.73 11.69 -10.98
N ASN A 188 -4.25 11.05 -12.04
CA ASN A 188 -3.41 10.45 -13.09
C ASN A 188 -2.50 11.49 -13.78
N ARG A 189 -2.93 12.76 -13.87
CA ARG A 189 -2.13 13.86 -14.43
C ARG A 189 -0.92 14.19 -13.56
N ASP A 190 -1.10 14.28 -12.24
CA ASP A 190 -0.02 14.63 -11.31
C ASP A 190 1.05 13.53 -11.30
N ILE A 191 0.59 12.27 -11.33
CA ILE A 191 1.45 11.10 -11.47
C ILE A 191 2.23 11.11 -12.78
N HIS A 192 1.55 11.36 -13.90
CA HIS A 192 2.22 11.45 -15.20
C HIS A 192 3.28 12.55 -15.23
N HIS A 193 2.94 13.73 -14.68
CA HIS A 193 3.87 14.84 -14.60
C HIS A 193 5.10 14.48 -13.76
N TYR A 194 4.90 13.86 -12.59
CA TYR A 194 6.00 13.45 -11.72
C TYR A 194 6.90 12.41 -12.39
N LEU A 195 6.32 11.38 -13.01
CA LEU A 195 7.07 10.35 -13.72
C LEU A 195 7.92 10.98 -14.83
N LYS A 196 7.33 11.87 -15.64
CA LYS A 196 8.07 12.58 -16.71
C LYS A 196 9.16 13.50 -16.15
N GLN A 197 8.86 14.28 -15.12
CA GLN A 197 9.81 15.22 -14.51
C GLN A 197 11.04 14.50 -13.95
N HIS A 198 10.86 13.31 -13.40
CA HIS A 198 11.93 12.52 -12.77
C HIS A 198 12.46 11.38 -13.65
N ASP A 199 12.07 11.35 -14.93
CA ASP A 199 12.45 10.30 -15.89
C ASP A 199 12.12 8.88 -15.41
N LEU A 200 11.08 8.72 -14.60
CA LEU A 200 10.71 7.44 -14.01
C LEU A 200 9.85 6.62 -14.98
N PRO A 201 10.08 5.31 -15.07
CA PRO A 201 9.31 4.43 -15.94
C PRO A 201 7.90 4.19 -15.37
N TYR A 202 6.93 3.99 -16.27
CA TYR A 202 5.72 3.24 -15.93
C TYR A 202 6.05 1.74 -15.87
N HIS A 203 5.20 0.96 -15.20
CA HIS A 203 5.29 -0.49 -15.31
C HIS A 203 5.15 -0.92 -16.79
N PRO A 204 5.91 -1.92 -17.29
CA PRO A 204 5.87 -2.32 -18.70
C PRO A 204 4.46 -2.62 -19.26
N LEU A 205 3.64 -3.35 -18.49
CA LEU A 205 2.24 -3.66 -18.87
C LEU A 205 1.31 -2.43 -18.94
N TRP A 206 1.73 -1.23 -18.53
CA TRP A 206 0.91 -0.03 -18.64
C TRP A 206 0.55 0.27 -20.10
N ASP A 207 1.53 0.16 -21.02
CA ASP A 207 1.32 0.41 -22.45
C ASP A 207 0.50 -0.71 -23.13
N GLU A 208 0.33 -1.84 -22.44
CA GLU A 208 -0.58 -2.93 -22.82
C GLU A 208 -2.00 -2.76 -22.24
N GLY A 209 -2.27 -1.62 -21.59
CA GLY A 209 -3.59 -1.27 -21.05
C GLY A 209 -3.83 -1.74 -19.62
N TYR A 210 -2.83 -2.28 -18.91
CA TYR A 210 -2.99 -2.66 -17.50
C TYR A 210 -2.85 -1.45 -16.57
N VAL A 211 -3.99 -0.85 -16.24
CA VAL A 211 -4.07 0.32 -15.33
C VAL A 211 -4.00 -0.05 -13.85
N SER A 212 -4.28 -1.31 -13.50
CA SER A 212 -4.10 -1.88 -12.16
C SER A 212 -3.48 -3.27 -12.25
N ILE A 213 -2.36 -3.47 -11.55
CA ILE A 213 -1.53 -4.67 -11.69
C ILE A 213 -1.39 -5.35 -10.34
N GLY A 214 -1.53 -6.66 -10.32
CA GLY A 214 -1.19 -7.54 -9.21
C GLY A 214 -0.94 -8.94 -9.76
N ASP A 215 -1.51 -9.97 -9.14
CA ASP A 215 -1.31 -11.35 -9.63
C ASP A 215 -1.88 -11.55 -11.04
N HIS A 216 -1.20 -12.35 -11.86
CA HIS A 216 -1.53 -12.57 -13.27
C HIS A 216 -2.92 -13.17 -13.48
N HIS A 217 -3.38 -14.02 -12.55
CA HIS A 217 -4.69 -14.68 -12.63
C HIS A 217 -5.87 -13.78 -12.24
N SER A 218 -5.62 -12.57 -11.73
CA SER A 218 -6.65 -11.67 -11.21
C SER A 218 -6.50 -10.21 -11.69
N SER A 219 -5.71 -10.00 -12.75
CA SER A 219 -5.49 -8.70 -13.39
C SER A 219 -5.79 -8.81 -14.89
N ARG A 220 -6.46 -7.81 -15.47
CA ARG A 220 -6.77 -7.75 -16.90
C ARG A 220 -6.57 -6.33 -17.45
N PRO A 221 -6.30 -6.15 -18.75
CA PRO A 221 -6.20 -4.83 -19.34
C PRO A 221 -7.55 -4.11 -19.32
N LEU A 222 -7.51 -2.78 -19.34
CA LEU A 222 -8.68 -1.93 -19.49
C LEU A 222 -9.17 -2.03 -20.94
N THR A 223 -10.44 -2.43 -21.12
CA THR A 223 -11.11 -2.47 -22.43
C THR A 223 -12.33 -1.56 -22.44
N ASP A 224 -12.82 -1.19 -23.62
CA ASP A 224 -14.00 -0.34 -23.78
C ASP A 224 -15.18 -0.83 -22.93
N GLY A 225 -15.76 0.09 -22.15
CA GLY A 225 -16.88 -0.19 -21.25
C GLY A 225 -16.49 -0.67 -19.85
N LEU A 226 -15.21 -0.90 -19.56
CA LEU A 226 -14.71 -1.15 -18.20
C LEU A 226 -14.16 0.13 -17.58
N THR A 227 -14.39 0.30 -16.28
CA THR A 227 -13.68 1.25 -15.44
C THR A 227 -12.35 0.66 -14.97
N GLU A 228 -11.39 1.50 -14.53
CA GLU A 228 -10.16 1.02 -13.88
C GLU A 228 -10.46 0.03 -12.74
N GLN A 229 -11.63 0.18 -12.13
CA GLN A 229 -12.05 -0.64 -11.01
C GLN A 229 -12.35 -2.09 -11.35
N GLU A 230 -12.89 -2.32 -12.54
CA GLU A 230 -13.35 -3.63 -12.98
C GLU A 230 -12.21 -4.48 -13.56
N THR A 231 -10.99 -3.93 -13.61
CA THR A 231 -9.79 -4.64 -14.12
C THR A 231 -9.20 -5.66 -13.13
N ARG A 232 -9.74 -5.77 -11.91
CA ARG A 232 -9.24 -6.67 -10.84
C ARG A 232 -10.31 -7.61 -10.30
N PHE A 233 -9.89 -8.84 -9.95
CA PHE A 233 -10.70 -9.84 -9.22
C PHE A 233 -12.09 -10.16 -9.81
N PHE A 234 -12.27 -10.04 -11.13
CA PHE A 234 -13.56 -10.29 -11.81
C PHE A 234 -14.77 -9.56 -11.17
N GLY A 235 -14.55 -8.47 -10.42
CA GLY A 235 -15.60 -7.74 -9.71
C GLY A 235 -16.09 -8.34 -8.38
N LEU A 236 -15.45 -9.38 -7.85
CA LEU A 236 -15.95 -10.12 -6.66
C LEU A 236 -15.47 -9.58 -5.31
N LEU A 237 -14.23 -9.12 -5.19
CA LEU A 237 -13.62 -8.58 -3.95
C LEU A 237 -12.44 -7.70 -4.37
N ARG A 238 -12.45 -6.41 -4.03
CA ARG A 238 -11.53 -5.45 -4.67
C ARG A 238 -10.43 -4.90 -3.76
N GLU A 239 -10.71 -4.61 -2.49
CA GLU A 239 -9.62 -4.27 -1.59
C GLU A 239 -8.79 -5.53 -1.34
N CYS A 240 -7.49 -5.42 -1.58
CA CYS A 240 -6.58 -6.38 -1.03
C CYS A 240 -6.80 -6.35 0.49
N GLY A 241 -7.05 -7.49 1.15
CA GLY A 241 -7.35 -7.53 2.59
C GLY A 241 -6.36 -6.76 3.48
N LEU A 242 -5.19 -6.40 2.93
CA LEU A 242 -4.18 -5.46 3.42
C LEU A 242 -4.66 -4.05 3.80
N HIS A 243 -5.79 -3.59 3.27
CA HIS A 243 -6.24 -2.19 3.42
C HIS A 243 -7.66 -2.07 4.02
N GLU A 244 -8.22 -3.18 4.49
CA GLU A 244 -9.50 -3.17 5.20
C GLU A 244 -9.30 -2.74 6.67
N PRO A 245 -9.99 -1.69 7.15
CA PRO A 245 -9.83 -1.21 8.53
C PRO A 245 -10.27 -2.25 9.59
N GLU A 246 -11.25 -3.10 9.26
CA GLU A 246 -12.00 -3.89 10.24
C GLU A 246 -11.34 -5.19 10.70
N ARG A 247 -10.19 -5.59 10.13
CA ARG A 247 -9.59 -6.91 10.44
C ARG A 247 -8.55 -6.93 11.55
N PHE A 248 -8.01 -5.78 11.97
CA PHE A 248 -6.95 -5.72 12.98
C PHE A 248 -7.46 -5.77 14.43
N THR A 249 -8.75 -6.03 14.65
CA THR A 249 -9.38 -6.12 15.98
C THR A 249 -9.68 -7.55 16.44
N SER A 250 -9.15 -8.58 15.77
CA SER A 250 -9.49 -9.99 16.07
C SER A 250 -8.27 -10.89 16.22
N SER A 251 -7.56 -10.77 17.34
CA SER A 251 -6.81 -11.90 17.92
C SER A 251 -6.65 -11.89 19.45
N ALA A 252 -7.23 -10.92 20.19
CA ALA A 252 -6.99 -10.78 21.64
C ALA A 252 -8.10 -11.31 22.58
N SER A 253 -9.12 -12.06 22.13
CA SER A 253 -10.22 -12.50 23.02
C SER A 253 -10.53 -14.00 23.06
N ALA A 254 -9.68 -14.87 22.49
CA ALA A 254 -9.89 -16.32 22.54
C ALA A 254 -8.92 -17.08 23.46
N ALA A 255 -8.39 -16.43 24.50
CA ALA A 255 -7.62 -17.08 25.56
C ALA A 255 -8.04 -16.51 26.92
N GLY A 256 -9.18 -16.96 27.45
CA GLY A 256 -9.67 -16.45 28.74
C GLY A 256 -11.07 -16.91 29.11
N ALA A 257 -11.36 -18.20 29.00
CA ALA A 257 -12.47 -18.81 29.75
C ALA A 257 -12.01 -20.22 30.14
N GLY A 258 -11.46 -20.31 31.36
CA GLY A 258 -11.43 -21.55 32.12
C GLY A 258 -12.77 -21.80 32.79
#